data_AF-A0AAV5U6K3-F1
#
_entry.id   AF-A0AAV5U6K3-F1
#
_cell.length_a   1.000
_cell.length_b   1.000
_cell.length_c   1.000
_cell.angle_alpha   90.00
_cell.angle_beta   90.00
_cell.angle_gamma   90.00
#
_symmetry.space_group_name_H-M   'P 1'
#
loop_
_entity.id
_entity.type
_entity.pdbx_description
1 polymer ?
#
loop_
_entity_poly.entity_id
_entity_poly.type
_entity_poly.pdbx_seq_one_letter_code
_entity_poly.pdbx_strand_id
1 'polypeptide(L)'
;PIHSSQLVYSVSYSASRWPTLSSMSGSADCPNGLTPHLCLEYFREQGAMIEVFYEQLNYESLVETEAYGIPNLLSDFGGQLGLWMGVSVITISEVAILILDIVMSILCCGKETGRKLSSRQRSMRGSFKNSEYLLNRSSSHDKNNLPMPAGEGKRPA
;
A
#
# COMPACT_ATOMS: atom_id res chain seq x y z
N PRO A 1 33.21 3.96 -2.18
CA PRO A 1 32.24 3.27 -1.30
C PRO A 1 31.14 4.25 -0.83
N ILE A 2 29.88 3.91 -1.10
CA ILE A 2 28.72 4.69 -0.67
C ILE A 2 28.43 4.34 0.79
N HIS A 3 28.26 5.36 1.62
CA HIS A 3 27.99 5.23 3.05
C HIS A 3 26.51 4.88 3.30
N SER A 4 26.23 4.02 4.27
CA SER A 4 24.89 3.46 4.57
C SER A 4 23.87 4.47 5.11
N SER A 5 24.31 5.69 5.43
CA SER A 5 23.46 6.78 5.87
C SER A 5 23.90 8.07 5.21
N GLN A 6 22.98 8.73 4.50
CA GLN A 6 23.20 10.02 3.85
C GLN A 6 22.04 10.94 4.15
N LEU A 7 22.35 12.19 4.45
CA LEU A 7 21.39 13.25 4.69
C LEU A 7 21.49 14.24 3.54
N VAL A 8 20.44 14.28 2.70
CA VAL A 8 20.40 15.11 1.49
C VAL A 8 19.33 16.19 1.69
N TYR A 9 19.72 17.44 1.49
CA TYR A 9 18.80 18.59 1.54
C TYR A 9 18.58 19.11 0.12
N SER A 10 17.33 19.10 -0.34
CA SER A 10 16.96 19.85 -1.54
C SER A 10 16.90 21.34 -1.21
N VAL A 11 17.55 22.16 -2.03
CA VAL A 11 17.54 23.61 -1.87
C VAL A 11 16.81 24.26 -3.03
N SER A 12 15.89 25.16 -2.72
CA SER A 12 15.21 26.01 -3.69
C SER A 12 15.61 27.45 -3.43
N TYR A 13 15.94 28.19 -4.48
CA TYR A 13 16.45 29.57 -4.36
C TYR A 13 15.47 30.56 -4.97
N SER A 14 15.26 31.66 -4.27
CA SER A 14 14.47 32.81 -4.74
C SER A 14 15.15 34.10 -4.32
N ALA A 15 15.13 35.10 -5.20
CA ALA A 15 15.76 36.40 -4.98
C ALA A 15 14.79 37.53 -5.25
N SER A 16 14.91 38.62 -4.48
CA SER A 16 14.16 39.85 -4.69
C SER A 16 15.03 41.08 -4.45
N ARG A 17 14.62 42.24 -4.99
CA ARG A 17 15.40 43.47 -4.85
C ARG A 17 15.26 44.02 -3.42
N TRP A 18 16.37 44.07 -2.71
CA TRP A 18 16.49 44.65 -1.38
C TRP A 18 17.58 45.75 -1.40
N PRO A 19 17.51 46.77 -0.54
CA PRO A 19 16.35 47.21 0.25
C PRO A 19 15.37 48.05 -0.58
N THR A 20 14.14 48.17 -0.09
CA THR A 20 13.16 49.14 -0.64
C THR A 20 13.35 50.50 0.01
N LEU A 21 13.00 51.57 -0.71
CA LEU A 21 13.14 52.94 -0.20
C LEU A 21 12.33 53.17 1.09
N SER A 22 11.16 52.53 1.20
CA SER A 22 10.29 52.60 2.39
C SER A 22 10.80 51.76 3.55
N SER A 23 11.48 50.63 3.28
CA SER A 23 12.13 49.82 4.34
C SER A 23 13.35 50.52 4.93
N MET A 24 13.98 51.43 4.18
CA MET A 24 15.21 52.12 4.57
C MET A 24 14.97 53.52 5.16
N SER A 25 13.76 54.07 5.04
CA SER A 25 13.42 55.39 5.59
C SER A 25 13.43 55.47 7.13
N GLY A 26 13.73 54.37 7.82
CA GLY A 26 13.89 54.30 9.28
C GLY A 26 15.09 53.49 9.76
N SER A 27 15.97 53.01 8.87
CA SER A 27 17.16 52.26 9.28
C SER A 27 18.25 53.24 9.76
N ALA A 28 18.57 53.21 11.05
CA ALA A 28 19.57 54.04 11.71
C ALA A 28 21.04 53.68 11.36
N ASP A 29 21.26 52.77 10.39
CA ASP A 29 22.57 52.22 10.02
C ASP A 29 23.22 52.91 8.80
N CYS A 30 22.66 54.02 8.30
CA CYS A 30 23.36 54.82 7.29
C CYS A 30 24.61 55.46 7.92
N PRO A 31 25.81 55.29 7.32
CA PRO A 31 27.01 55.97 7.79
C PRO A 31 26.79 57.50 7.82
N ASN A 32 27.22 58.13 8.92
CA ASN A 32 26.90 59.54 9.21
C ASN A 32 27.33 60.46 8.06
N GLY A 33 26.35 61.18 7.48
CA GLY A 33 26.58 62.25 6.50
C GLY A 33 26.18 61.95 5.05
N LEU A 34 25.62 60.77 4.74
CA LEU A 34 25.13 60.46 3.40
C LEU A 34 23.67 60.88 3.19
N THR A 35 23.34 61.35 1.98
CA THR A 35 21.95 61.52 1.57
C THR A 35 21.24 60.16 1.50
N PRO A 36 19.93 60.09 1.72
CA PRO A 36 19.18 58.83 1.69
C PRO A 36 19.33 58.08 0.36
N HIS A 37 19.52 58.80 -0.75
CA HIS A 37 19.77 58.22 -2.07
C HIS A 37 21.15 57.56 -2.18
N LEU A 38 22.20 58.21 -1.66
CA LEU A 38 23.55 57.66 -1.70
C LEU A 38 23.72 56.47 -0.75
N CYS A 39 23.00 56.50 0.38
CA CYS A 39 22.93 55.36 1.29
C CYS A 39 22.24 54.15 0.61
N LEU A 40 21.19 54.38 -0.19
CA LEU A 40 20.47 53.30 -0.89
C LEU A 40 21.36 52.60 -1.92
N GLU A 41 22.14 53.38 -2.68
CA GLU A 41 23.14 52.84 -3.61
C GLU A 41 24.20 52.03 -2.87
N TYR A 42 24.70 52.54 -1.73
CA TYR A 42 25.67 51.83 -0.90
C TYR A 42 25.17 50.45 -0.44
N PHE A 43 23.94 50.37 0.09
CA PHE A 43 23.37 49.08 0.51
C PHE A 43 23.03 48.15 -0.67
N ARG A 44 22.79 48.69 -1.86
CA ARG A 44 22.55 47.89 -3.07
C ARG A 44 23.82 47.29 -3.65
N GLU A 45 24.94 47.98 -3.52
CA GLU A 45 26.22 47.48 -4.03
C GLU A 45 26.92 46.55 -3.03
N GLN A 46 26.75 46.78 -1.73
CA GLN A 46 27.51 46.09 -0.68
C GLN A 46 26.68 45.14 0.19
N GLY A 47 25.35 45.21 0.12
CA GLY A 47 24.44 44.49 1.01
C GLY A 47 23.71 43.31 0.37
N ALA A 48 23.49 42.26 1.15
CA ALA A 48 22.63 41.14 0.80
C ALA A 48 21.86 40.67 2.04
N MET A 49 20.58 40.32 1.84
CA MET A 49 19.72 39.73 2.86
C MET A 49 19.47 38.28 2.49
N ILE A 50 19.75 37.36 3.43
CA ILE A 50 19.57 35.91 3.24
C ILE A 50 18.61 35.43 4.32
N GLU A 51 17.51 34.81 3.90
CA GLU A 51 16.60 34.12 4.80
C GLU A 51 16.53 32.64 4.43
N VAL A 52 16.71 31.75 5.41
CA VAL A 52 16.69 30.31 5.22
C VAL A 52 15.48 29.75 5.96
N PHE A 53 14.58 29.14 5.20
CA PHE A 53 13.37 28.52 5.73
C PHE A 53 13.22 27.10 5.19
N TYR A 54 12.60 26.23 5.99
CA TYR A 54 12.16 24.92 5.52
C TYR A 54 10.82 25.08 4.79
N GLU A 55 10.74 24.64 3.53
CA GLU A 55 9.50 24.73 2.74
C GLU A 55 8.36 23.91 3.35
N GLN A 56 8.69 22.72 3.87
CA GLN A 56 7.78 21.89 4.64
C GLN A 56 8.51 21.34 5.86
N LEU A 57 7.81 21.23 7.01
CA LEU A 57 8.33 20.58 8.22
C LEU A 57 8.28 19.04 8.14
N ASN A 58 8.32 18.50 6.93
CA ASN A 58 8.22 17.08 6.66
C ASN A 58 9.60 16.57 6.23
N TYR A 59 10.16 15.67 7.02
CA TYR A 59 11.36 14.94 6.65
C TYR A 59 10.94 13.69 5.87
N GLU A 60 11.54 13.45 4.71
CA GLU A 60 11.33 12.21 3.95
C GLU A 60 12.51 11.28 4.23
N SER A 61 12.23 10.12 4.84
CA SER A 61 13.23 9.08 5.08
C SER A 61 13.05 7.94 4.06
N LEU A 62 14.00 7.83 3.12
CA LEU A 62 14.05 6.71 2.18
C LEU A 62 14.94 5.60 2.77
N VAL A 63 14.30 4.58 3.32
CA VAL A 63 14.98 3.39 3.85
C VAL A 63 14.85 2.27 2.84
N GLU A 64 15.98 1.83 2.28
CA GLU A 64 16.03 0.61 1.46
C GLU A 64 15.94 -0.61 2.38
N THR A 65 14.80 -1.28 2.37
CA THR A 65 14.62 -2.58 3.03
C THR A 65 14.71 -3.71 2.00
N GLU A 66 15.19 -4.88 2.44
CA GLU A 66 15.34 -6.04 1.58
C GLU A 66 13.98 -6.49 1.00
N ALA A 67 13.86 -6.52 -0.33
CA ALA A 67 12.61 -6.79 -1.03
C ALA A 67 12.09 -8.25 -0.86
N TYR A 68 12.90 -9.13 -0.28
CA TYR A 68 12.56 -10.53 -0.06
C TYR A 68 13.20 -11.08 1.21
N GLY A 69 12.48 -10.96 2.32
CA GLY A 69 12.92 -11.54 3.58
C GLY A 69 12.69 -13.06 3.64
N ILE A 70 13.39 -13.72 4.57
CA ILE A 70 13.11 -15.09 5.01
C ILE A 70 11.60 -15.40 5.22
N PRO A 71 10.76 -14.51 5.79
CA PRO A 71 9.33 -14.78 5.92
C PRO A 71 8.59 -14.98 4.58
N ASN A 72 8.99 -14.26 3.54
CA ASN A 72 8.35 -14.38 2.22
C ASN A 72 8.72 -15.73 1.58
N LEU A 73 9.97 -16.16 1.72
CA LEU A 73 10.40 -17.49 1.27
C LEU A 73 9.65 -18.60 2.02
N LEU A 74 9.52 -18.50 3.34
CA LEU A 74 8.77 -19.47 4.13
C LEU A 74 7.28 -19.51 3.75
N SER A 75 6.70 -18.37 3.35
CA SER A 75 5.32 -18.31 2.87
C SER A 75 5.13 -19.13 1.59
N ASP A 76 6.04 -18.98 0.63
CA ASP A 76 6.01 -19.72 -0.63
C ASP A 76 6.26 -21.23 -0.43
N PHE A 77 7.22 -21.59 0.42
CA PHE A 77 7.48 -22.99 0.78
C PHE A 77 6.30 -23.61 1.53
N GLY A 78 5.72 -22.91 2.51
CA GLY A 78 4.58 -23.39 3.29
C GLY A 78 3.34 -23.60 2.44
N GLY A 79 3.06 -22.71 1.49
CA GLY A 79 1.93 -22.82 0.57
C GLY A 79 2.03 -24.04 -0.35
N GLN A 80 3.19 -24.23 -0.99
CA GLN A 80 3.39 -25.38 -1.88
C GLN A 80 3.44 -26.69 -1.09
N LEU A 81 4.22 -26.79 -0.02
CA LEU A 81 4.32 -28.02 0.79
C LEU A 81 2.98 -28.39 1.45
N GLY A 82 2.22 -27.39 1.91
CA GLY A 82 0.88 -27.58 2.46
C GLY A 82 -0.10 -28.20 1.46
N LEU A 83 -0.04 -27.80 0.18
CA LEU A 83 -0.86 -28.38 -0.87
C LEU A 83 -0.50 -29.85 -1.12
N TRP A 84 0.79 -30.16 -1.28
CA TRP A 84 1.26 -31.54 -1.51
C TRP A 84 0.94 -32.46 -0.33
N MET A 85 1.11 -31.98 0.90
CA MET A 85 0.75 -32.73 2.10
C MET A 85 -0.78 -32.93 2.21
N GLY A 86 -1.56 -31.90 1.90
CA GLY A 86 -3.02 -31.96 1.92
C GLY A 86 -3.59 -32.98 0.92
N VAL A 87 -3.09 -32.96 -0.32
CA VAL A 87 -3.47 -33.95 -1.35
C VAL A 87 -3.12 -35.37 -0.90
N SER A 88 -1.93 -35.56 -0.32
CA SER A 88 -1.47 -36.87 0.18
C SER A 88 -2.36 -37.42 1.32
N VAL A 89 -2.86 -36.56 2.22
CA VAL A 89 -3.77 -37.00 3.30
C VAL A 89 -5.15 -37.35 2.75
N ILE A 90 -5.66 -36.61 1.77
CA ILE A 90 -6.95 -36.91 1.13
C ILE A 90 -6.89 -38.27 0.45
N THR A 91 -5.83 -38.55 -0.33
CA THR A 91 -5.67 -39.84 -1.01
C THR A 91 -5.58 -41.01 -0.03
N ILE A 92 -4.82 -40.87 1.07
CA ILE A 92 -4.77 -41.90 2.13
C ILE A 92 -6.16 -42.12 2.75
N SER A 93 -6.90 -41.04 3.03
CA SER A 93 -8.23 -41.13 3.61
C SER A 93 -9.23 -41.84 2.70
N GLU A 94 -9.13 -41.63 1.38
CA GLU A 94 -9.99 -42.27 0.38
C GLU A 94 -9.68 -43.77 0.27
N VAL A 95 -8.40 -44.14 0.22
CA VAL A 95 -7.99 -45.55 0.21
C VAL A 95 -8.45 -46.27 1.49
N ALA A 96 -8.37 -45.63 2.65
CA ALA A 96 -8.85 -46.21 3.91
C ALA A 96 -10.36 -46.48 3.90
N ILE A 97 -11.16 -45.53 3.39
CA ILE A 97 -12.62 -45.70 3.25
C ILE A 97 -12.93 -46.82 2.26
N LEU A 98 -12.22 -46.86 1.14
CA LEU A 98 -12.39 -47.87 0.10
C LEU A 98 -12.10 -49.28 0.63
N ILE A 99 -11.01 -49.45 1.40
CA ILE A 99 -10.69 -50.73 2.05
C ILE A 99 -11.80 -51.16 3.01
N LEU A 100 -12.31 -50.25 3.85
CA LEU A 100 -13.39 -50.57 4.78
C LEU A 100 -14.68 -50.94 4.05
N ASP A 101 -15.03 -50.24 2.97
CA ASP A 101 -16.22 -50.55 2.17
C ASP A 101 -16.07 -51.92 1.45
N ILE A 102 -14.89 -52.24 0.92
CA ILE A 102 -14.61 -53.57 0.34
C ILE A 102 -14.72 -54.66 1.39
N VAL A 103 -14.07 -54.49 2.55
CA VAL A 103 -14.10 -55.49 3.64
C VAL A 103 -15.53 -55.69 4.13
N MET A 104 -16.29 -54.62 4.34
CA MET A 104 -17.70 -54.71 4.73
C MET A 104 -18.55 -55.34 3.62
N SER A 105 -18.27 -55.05 2.35
CA SER A 105 -18.97 -55.71 1.23
C SER A 105 -18.68 -57.21 1.19
N ILE A 106 -17.43 -57.64 1.41
CA ILE A 106 -17.05 -59.06 1.41
C ILE A 106 -17.64 -59.78 2.63
N LEU A 107 -17.60 -59.17 3.82
CA LEU A 107 -18.21 -59.72 5.04
C LEU A 107 -19.75 -59.71 4.98
N CYS A 108 -20.37 -58.72 4.34
CA CYS A 108 -21.82 -58.64 4.14
C CYS A 108 -22.32 -59.35 2.88
N CYS A 109 -21.47 -59.92 2.02
CA CYS A 109 -21.92 -60.76 0.90
C CYS A 109 -22.52 -62.11 1.32
N GLY A 110 -22.76 -62.33 2.63
CA GLY A 110 -23.73 -63.31 3.13
C GLY A 110 -25.17 -62.79 3.28
N LYS A 111 -25.44 -61.48 3.16
CA LYS A 111 -26.79 -60.89 3.14
C LYS A 111 -26.81 -59.59 2.34
N GLU A 112 -27.54 -59.59 1.22
CA GLU A 112 -27.86 -58.37 0.49
C GLU A 112 -28.50 -57.33 1.41
N THR A 113 -27.85 -56.17 1.57
CA THR A 113 -28.55 -54.90 1.80
C THR A 113 -27.64 -53.78 1.32
N GLY A 114 -28.06 -53.12 0.25
CA GLY A 114 -27.34 -52.07 -0.44
C GLY A 114 -26.89 -50.94 0.48
N ARG A 115 -25.59 -50.67 0.49
CA ARG A 115 -25.05 -49.43 1.06
C ARG A 115 -25.09 -48.38 -0.05
N LYS A 116 -26.02 -47.44 0.10
CA LYS A 116 -26.12 -46.23 -0.72
C LYS A 116 -24.79 -45.47 -0.71
N LEU A 117 -24.00 -45.68 -1.76
CA LEU A 117 -22.94 -44.76 -2.18
C LEU A 117 -23.59 -43.52 -2.79
N SER A 118 -24.25 -42.69 -1.97
CA SER A 118 -24.95 -41.49 -2.47
C SER A 118 -24.94 -40.29 -1.52
N SER A 119 -24.48 -40.41 -0.27
CA SER A 119 -24.70 -39.33 0.71
C SER A 119 -23.44 -38.63 1.21
N ARG A 120 -22.23 -39.19 1.02
CA ARG A 120 -20.99 -38.60 1.58
C ARG A 120 -20.27 -37.62 0.64
N GLN A 121 -20.57 -37.66 -0.66
CA GLN A 121 -20.04 -36.70 -1.65
C GLN A 121 -20.71 -35.31 -1.62
N ARG A 122 -21.69 -35.06 -0.74
CA ARG A 122 -22.38 -33.75 -0.64
C ARG A 122 -21.68 -32.73 0.27
N SER A 123 -20.83 -33.16 1.21
CA SER A 123 -20.27 -32.22 2.21
C SER A 123 -19.11 -31.37 1.65
N MET A 124 -18.18 -31.96 0.89
CA MET A 124 -17.04 -31.19 0.33
C MET A 124 -17.45 -30.28 -0.84
N ARG A 125 -18.47 -30.64 -1.62
CA ARG A 125 -19.02 -29.79 -2.70
C ARG A 125 -19.83 -28.59 -2.16
N GLY A 126 -20.27 -28.65 -0.91
CA GLY A 126 -20.97 -27.56 -0.23
C GLY A 126 -20.04 -26.46 0.29
N SER A 127 -18.84 -26.81 0.75
CA SER A 127 -17.86 -25.85 1.28
C SER A 127 -17.30 -24.93 0.17
N PHE A 128 -17.03 -25.47 -1.02
CA PHE A 128 -16.56 -24.68 -2.16
C PHE A 128 -17.63 -23.70 -2.68
N LYS A 129 -18.89 -24.13 -2.76
CA LYS A 129 -20.02 -23.25 -3.12
C LYS A 129 -20.20 -22.10 -2.12
N ASN A 130 -20.04 -22.36 -0.82
CA ASN A 130 -20.18 -21.33 0.21
C ASN A 130 -19.11 -20.22 0.07
N SER A 131 -17.90 -20.56 -0.38
CA SER A 131 -16.85 -19.59 -0.66
C SER A 131 -17.20 -18.67 -1.85
N GLU A 132 -17.82 -19.21 -2.90
CA GLU A 132 -18.29 -18.44 -4.06
C GLU A 132 -19.46 -17.49 -3.72
N TYR A 133 -20.36 -17.90 -2.81
CA TYR A 133 -21.45 -17.05 -2.32
C TYR A 133 -20.97 -15.88 -1.46
N LEU A 134 -19.93 -16.06 -0.64
CA LEU A 134 -19.37 -14.98 0.19
C LEU A 134 -18.60 -13.93 -0.63
N LEU A 135 -17.93 -14.36 -1.71
CA LEU A 135 -17.26 -13.47 -2.65
C LEU A 135 -18.27 -12.66 -3.49
N ASN A 136 -19.36 -13.29 -3.94
CA ASN A 136 -20.41 -12.60 -4.69
C ASN A 136 -21.23 -11.62 -3.81
N ARG A 137 -21.43 -11.94 -2.52
CA ARG A 137 -22.10 -11.04 -1.57
C ARG A 137 -21.28 -9.80 -1.21
N SER A 138 -19.94 -9.92 -1.13
CA SER A 138 -19.07 -8.75 -0.95
C SER A 138 -19.12 -7.82 -2.17
N SER A 139 -19.20 -8.36 -3.39
CA SER A 139 -19.33 -7.53 -4.60
C SER A 139 -20.67 -6.78 -4.71
N SER A 140 -21.73 -7.27 -4.08
CA SER A 140 -23.06 -6.64 -4.16
C SER A 140 -23.29 -5.53 -3.12
N HIS A 141 -22.49 -5.48 -2.05
CA HIS A 141 -22.56 -4.40 -1.06
C HIS A 141 -21.82 -3.13 -1.50
N ASP A 142 -20.83 -3.27 -2.39
CA ASP A 142 -20.03 -2.14 -2.88
C ASP A 142 -20.77 -1.28 -3.92
N LYS A 143 -21.70 -1.88 -4.69
CA LYS A 143 -22.46 -1.17 -5.73
C LYS A 143 -23.54 -0.20 -5.22
N ASN A 144 -23.85 -0.24 -3.92
CA ASN A 144 -24.86 0.64 -3.32
C ASN A 144 -24.27 1.90 -2.69
N ASN A 145 -22.96 2.14 -2.85
CA ASN A 145 -22.29 3.29 -2.23
C ASN A 145 -21.22 3.94 -3.13
N LEU A 146 -21.45 3.98 -4.45
CA LEU A 146 -20.68 4.85 -5.33
C LEU A 146 -21.37 6.23 -5.47
N PRO A 147 -20.66 7.35 -5.26
CA PRO A 147 -21.19 8.68 -5.55
C PRO A 147 -21.42 8.84 -7.07
N MET A 148 -22.56 9.42 -7.42
CA MET A 148 -22.97 9.72 -8.79
C MET A 148 -21.98 10.67 -9.50
N PRO A 149 -21.69 10.48 -10.80
CA PRO A 149 -20.90 11.41 -11.59
C PRO A 149 -21.67 12.71 -11.85
N ALA A 150 -20.96 13.84 -11.77
CA ALA A 150 -21.48 15.16 -12.10
C ALA A 150 -21.86 15.23 -13.59
N GLY A 151 -23.15 15.46 -13.85
CA GLY A 151 -23.69 15.61 -15.19
C GLY A 151 -23.45 17.00 -15.76
N GLU A 152 -22.77 17.04 -16.91
CA GLU A 152 -22.70 18.15 -17.85
C GLU A 152 -24.11 18.47 -18.41
N GLY A 153 -24.49 19.75 -18.47
CA GLY A 153 -25.81 20.14 -18.98
C GLY A 153 -26.06 21.65 -19.14
N LYS A 154 -25.68 22.17 -20.31
CA LYS A 154 -26.33 23.22 -21.12
C LYS A 154 -26.84 24.52 -20.46
N ARG A 155 -26.23 25.62 -20.88
CA ARG A 155 -26.70 27.02 -20.77
C ARG A 155 -27.70 27.32 -21.91
N PRO A 156 -28.89 27.91 -21.67
CA PRO A 156 -29.77 28.37 -22.74
C PRO A 156 -29.49 29.82 -23.17
N ALA A 157 -29.74 30.07 -24.47
CA ALA A 157 -29.94 31.33 -25.21
C ALA A 157 -29.10 32.57 -24.84
#